data_AF-A0A3A1UZ55-F1
#
_entry.id   AF-A0A3A1UZ55-F1
#
_cell.length_a   1.000
_cell.length_b   1.000
_cell.length_c   1.000
_cell.angle_alpha   90.00
_cell.angle_beta   90.00
_cell.angle_gamma   90.00
#
_symmetry.space_group_name_H-M   'P 1'
#
loop_
_entity.id
_entity.type
_entity.pdbx_description
1 polymer ?
#
loop_
_entity_poly.entity_id
_entity_poly.type
_entity_poly.pdbx_seq_one_letter_code
_entity_poly.pdbx_strand_id
1 'polypeptide(L)'
;MLSGTLSYTDHNSCDYEGGYIDVKTVNLRFLEQAAVKGSEPTRASFIGSKAVYSKVADLDKLIEQIPVYPEGNRIENIRDFQAQVMLYAYYFAGEAAKDDNLYLLTHVASNLVLFGSRIILAHNRILFPCHKKMMSAVQNAPEKPERFVSMARNLLDKPTTQKCMELAQEILTFRRLELPHEQALSLFVRNNEWNWQDHAPPLQDR
;
A
#
# COMPACT_ATOMS: atom_id res chain seq x y z
N MET A 1 11.19 27.06 -13.24
CA MET A 1 10.31 26.47 -12.22
C MET A 1 10.15 27.49 -11.10
N LEU A 2 8.93 27.75 -10.66
CA LEU A 2 8.68 28.52 -9.44
C LEU A 2 9.28 27.75 -8.25
N SER A 3 9.90 28.45 -7.31
CA SER A 3 10.51 27.82 -6.13
C SER A 3 9.44 27.05 -5.34
N GLY A 4 9.65 25.75 -5.13
CA GLY A 4 8.76 24.89 -4.33
C GLY A 4 7.81 23.99 -5.11
N THR A 5 7.74 24.08 -6.45
CA THR A 5 6.93 23.15 -7.25
C THR A 5 7.62 21.79 -7.40
N LEU A 6 7.01 20.72 -6.87
CA LEU A 6 7.53 19.35 -6.95
C LEU A 6 7.02 18.57 -8.18
N SER A 7 5.89 18.98 -8.77
CA SER A 7 5.27 18.31 -9.91
C SER A 7 4.54 19.32 -10.80
N TYR A 8 4.50 19.07 -12.10
CA TYR A 8 3.65 19.78 -13.05
C TYR A 8 3.22 18.85 -14.19
N THR A 9 2.15 19.21 -14.90
CA THR A 9 1.74 18.51 -16.13
C THR A 9 2.01 19.38 -17.36
N ASP A 10 2.37 18.74 -18.47
CA ASP A 10 2.54 19.38 -19.76
C ASP A 10 1.62 18.70 -20.79
N HIS A 11 0.66 19.46 -21.31
CA HIS A 11 -0.32 19.03 -22.30
C HIS A 11 0.05 19.45 -23.73
N ASN A 12 1.12 20.22 -23.92
CA ASN A 12 1.47 20.82 -25.21
C ASN A 12 2.61 20.07 -25.92
N SER A 13 3.33 19.20 -25.21
CA SER A 13 4.47 18.44 -25.76
C SER A 13 4.10 17.05 -26.29
N CYS A 14 2.82 16.69 -26.33
CA CYS A 14 2.34 15.42 -26.90
C CYS A 14 1.82 15.62 -28.34
N ASP A 15 2.07 14.63 -29.19
CA ASP A 15 1.65 14.60 -30.61
C ASP A 15 0.32 13.87 -30.85
N TYR A 16 -0.42 13.54 -29.79
CA TYR A 16 -1.72 12.88 -29.84
C TYR A 16 -2.76 13.52 -28.91
N GLU A 17 -4.02 13.45 -29.30
CA GLU A 17 -5.14 14.07 -28.60
C GLU A 17 -5.33 13.50 -27.19
N GLY A 18 -5.51 14.39 -26.20
CA GLY A 18 -5.69 14.02 -24.80
C GLY A 18 -4.42 13.56 -24.08
N GLY A 19 -3.26 13.54 -24.77
CA GLY A 19 -1.96 13.22 -24.18
C GLY A 19 -1.47 14.26 -23.18
N TYR A 20 -0.70 13.82 -22.21
CA TYR A 20 0.04 14.71 -21.30
C TYR A 20 1.27 14.02 -20.72
N ILE A 21 2.24 14.84 -20.30
CA ILE A 21 3.41 14.43 -19.54
C ILE A 21 3.20 14.82 -18.08
N ASP A 22 3.31 13.88 -17.14
CA ASP A 22 3.42 14.17 -15.71
C ASP A 22 4.89 14.26 -15.33
N VAL A 23 5.35 15.45 -14.93
CA VAL A 23 6.74 15.70 -14.57
C VAL A 23 6.85 15.84 -13.06
N LYS A 24 7.80 15.10 -12.47
CA LYS A 24 8.19 15.20 -11.06
C LYS A 24 9.65 15.59 -10.97
N THR A 25 9.95 16.60 -10.16
CA THR A 25 11.33 17.06 -9.96
C THR A 25 11.84 16.57 -8.62
N VAL A 26 12.95 15.83 -8.66
CA VAL A 26 13.65 15.29 -7.49
C VAL A 26 15.14 15.56 -7.62
N ASN A 27 15.87 15.57 -6.51
CA ASN A 27 17.33 15.68 -6.51
C ASN A 27 17.99 14.29 -6.47
N LEU A 28 19.32 14.24 -6.68
CA LEU A 28 20.06 12.97 -6.64
C LEU A 28 19.91 12.24 -5.29
N ARG A 29 19.96 13.00 -4.18
CA ARG A 29 19.77 12.45 -2.83
C ARG A 29 18.44 11.72 -2.65
N PHE A 30 17.38 12.19 -3.31
CA PHE A 30 16.10 11.49 -3.29
C PHE A 30 16.22 10.10 -3.93
N LEU A 31 16.93 9.97 -5.05
CA LEU A 31 17.14 8.68 -5.73
C LEU A 31 17.96 7.72 -4.86
N GLU A 32 19.03 8.21 -4.25
CA GLU A 32 19.85 7.47 -3.29
C GLU A 32 19.01 6.97 -2.10
N GLN A 33 18.17 7.85 -1.54
CA GLN A 33 17.26 7.48 -0.45
C GLN A 33 16.16 6.51 -0.90
N ALA A 34 15.63 6.66 -2.12
CA ALA A 34 14.60 5.77 -2.66
C ALA A 34 15.14 4.34 -2.83
N ALA A 35 16.40 4.19 -3.26
CA ALA A 35 17.05 2.90 -3.39
C ALA A 35 17.21 2.18 -2.05
N VAL A 36 17.46 2.91 -0.96
CA VAL A 36 17.68 2.35 0.38
C VAL A 36 16.37 2.18 1.16
N LYS A 37 15.56 3.24 1.25
CA LYS A 37 14.40 3.34 2.16
C LYS A 37 13.14 3.92 1.51
N GLY A 38 13.08 3.94 0.18
CA GLY A 38 11.87 4.36 -0.53
C GLY A 38 10.67 3.50 -0.12
N SER A 39 9.52 4.15 0.05
CA SER A 39 8.24 3.45 0.24
C SER A 39 7.95 2.54 -0.96
N GLU A 40 7.15 1.49 -0.79
CA GLU A 40 6.81 0.61 -1.91
C GLU A 40 6.17 1.35 -3.11
N PRO A 41 5.24 2.31 -2.94
CA PRO A 41 4.75 3.13 -4.06
C PRO A 41 5.85 3.92 -4.75
N THR A 42 6.78 4.50 -3.98
CA THR A 42 7.95 5.19 -4.55
C THR A 42 8.79 4.22 -5.36
N ARG A 43 9.12 3.04 -4.83
CA ARG A 43 9.90 2.03 -5.55
C ARG A 43 9.18 1.57 -6.82
N ALA A 44 7.89 1.32 -6.73
CA ALA A 44 7.07 0.87 -7.85
C ALA A 44 6.99 1.90 -8.98
N SER A 45 7.06 3.21 -8.67
CA SER A 45 7.07 4.25 -9.71
C SER A 45 8.32 4.24 -10.58
N PHE A 46 9.39 3.56 -10.15
CA PHE A 46 10.63 3.40 -10.94
C PHE A 46 10.65 2.12 -11.78
N ILE A 47 9.63 1.26 -11.72
CA ILE A 47 9.55 0.07 -12.57
C ILE A 47 9.54 0.51 -14.05
N GLY A 48 10.52 0.02 -14.83
CA GLY A 48 10.69 0.36 -16.24
C GLY A 48 11.28 1.75 -16.50
N SER A 49 11.75 2.46 -15.47
CA SER A 49 12.43 3.75 -15.63
C SER A 49 13.85 3.59 -16.17
N LYS A 50 14.33 4.59 -16.90
CA LYS A 50 15.69 4.68 -17.45
C LYS A 50 16.14 6.14 -17.54
N ALA A 51 17.44 6.41 -17.45
CA ALA A 51 17.94 7.74 -17.78
C ALA A 51 17.97 7.91 -19.31
N VAL A 52 17.17 8.85 -19.82
CA VAL A 52 17.22 9.25 -21.24
C VAL A 52 18.32 10.26 -21.52
N TYR A 53 18.80 10.95 -20.48
CA TYR A 53 19.91 11.89 -20.49
C TYR A 53 20.54 11.93 -19.09
N SER A 54 21.87 11.89 -19.02
CA SER A 54 22.58 12.03 -17.74
C SER A 54 23.96 12.68 -17.92
N LYS A 55 24.34 13.54 -16.96
CA LYS A 55 25.73 13.94 -16.70
C LYS A 55 26.29 13.31 -15.42
N VAL A 56 25.46 12.56 -14.70
CA VAL A 56 25.82 11.87 -13.45
C VAL A 56 26.28 10.47 -13.81
N ALA A 57 27.52 10.13 -13.44
CA ALA A 57 28.05 8.79 -13.64
C ALA A 57 27.18 7.75 -12.92
N ASP A 58 26.97 6.59 -13.55
CA ASP A 58 26.25 5.45 -12.99
C ASP A 58 24.78 5.71 -12.57
N LEU A 59 24.14 6.77 -13.09
CA LEU A 59 22.75 7.09 -12.75
C LEU A 59 21.78 5.94 -13.07
N ASP A 60 21.97 5.26 -14.20
CA ASP A 60 21.13 4.11 -14.57
C ASP A 60 21.25 2.97 -13.56
N LYS A 61 22.47 2.67 -13.07
CA LYS A 61 22.68 1.66 -12.02
C LYS A 61 21.95 2.02 -10.73
N LEU A 62 21.91 3.29 -10.37
CA LEU A 62 21.14 3.75 -9.21
C LEU A 62 19.63 3.58 -9.43
N ILE A 63 19.12 3.96 -10.61
CA ILE A 63 17.70 3.82 -10.96
C ILE A 63 17.25 2.36 -10.93
N GLU A 64 18.06 1.43 -11.45
CA GLU A 64 17.79 -0.01 -11.48
C GLU A 64 17.64 -0.63 -10.07
N GLN A 65 18.26 -0.04 -9.05
CA GLN A 65 18.19 -0.54 -7.66
C GLN A 65 16.89 -0.13 -6.94
N ILE A 66 16.22 0.93 -7.40
CA ILE A 66 15.04 1.48 -6.72
C ILE A 66 13.84 0.51 -6.75
N PRO A 67 13.43 -0.08 -7.88
CA PRO A 67 12.25 -0.94 -7.97
C PRO A 67 12.46 -2.37 -7.44
N VAL A 68 13.53 -2.62 -6.68
CA VAL A 68 13.77 -3.92 -6.02
C VAL A 68 12.87 -4.06 -4.79
N TYR A 69 12.24 -5.22 -4.61
CA TYR A 69 11.38 -5.49 -3.46
C TYR A 69 12.20 -5.55 -2.15
N PRO A 70 11.81 -4.83 -1.09
CA PRO A 70 12.56 -4.78 0.16
C PRO A 70 12.36 -6.05 1.00
N GLU A 71 13.21 -7.05 0.81
CA GLU A 71 13.12 -8.35 1.53
C GLU A 71 13.29 -8.22 3.05
N GLY A 72 14.14 -7.31 3.52
CA GLY A 72 14.52 -7.21 4.94
C GLY A 72 13.33 -7.07 5.89
N ASN A 73 12.29 -6.34 5.50
CA ASN A 73 11.11 -6.08 6.34
C ASN A 73 9.88 -6.87 5.89
N ARG A 74 10.01 -7.79 4.93
CA ARG A 74 8.84 -8.43 4.27
C ARG A 74 7.96 -9.19 5.25
N ILE A 75 8.57 -9.99 6.13
CA ILE A 75 7.84 -10.80 7.11
C ILE A 75 7.21 -9.93 8.19
N GLU A 76 7.93 -8.91 8.66
CA GLU A 76 7.41 -7.95 9.64
C GLU A 76 6.23 -7.16 9.08
N ASN A 77 6.34 -6.64 7.85
CA ASN A 77 5.24 -5.97 7.16
C ASN A 77 4.00 -6.87 7.05
N ILE A 78 4.17 -8.15 6.71
CA ILE A 78 3.05 -9.10 6.65
C ILE A 78 2.39 -9.22 8.03
N ARG A 79 3.16 -9.30 9.13
CA ARG A 79 2.61 -9.34 10.49
C ARG A 79 1.89 -8.06 10.86
N ASP A 80 2.44 -6.91 10.49
CA ASP A 80 1.79 -5.62 10.70
C ASP A 80 0.45 -5.54 9.94
N PHE A 81 0.41 -6.00 8.70
CA PHE A 81 -0.84 -6.06 7.91
C PHE A 81 -1.84 -7.07 8.48
N GLN A 82 -1.39 -8.22 8.99
CA GLN A 82 -2.26 -9.17 9.70
C GLN A 82 -2.93 -8.52 10.91
N ALA A 83 -2.16 -7.79 11.72
CA ALA A 83 -2.69 -7.07 12.87
C ALA A 83 -3.79 -6.09 12.44
N GLN A 84 -3.56 -5.34 11.35
CA GLN A 84 -4.60 -4.46 10.79
C GLN A 84 -5.85 -5.24 10.39
N VAL A 85 -5.71 -6.33 9.63
CA VAL A 85 -6.85 -7.16 9.21
C VAL A 85 -7.65 -7.67 10.42
N MET A 86 -6.97 -8.18 11.44
CA MET A 86 -7.62 -8.70 12.65
C MET A 86 -8.40 -7.62 13.38
N LEU A 87 -7.79 -6.45 13.63
CA LEU A 87 -8.44 -5.39 14.39
C LEU A 87 -9.60 -4.75 13.61
N TYR A 88 -9.43 -4.49 12.31
CA TYR A 88 -10.53 -3.95 11.51
C TYR A 88 -11.73 -4.92 11.44
N ALA A 89 -11.50 -6.22 11.27
CA ALA A 89 -12.59 -7.18 11.12
C ALA A 89 -13.26 -7.57 12.43
N TYR A 90 -12.48 -7.81 13.49
CA TYR A 90 -13.02 -8.41 14.72
C TYR A 90 -13.30 -7.40 15.84
N TYR A 91 -12.81 -6.17 15.71
CA TYR A 91 -13.11 -5.09 16.66
C TYR A 91 -13.90 -3.96 15.98
N PHE A 92 -13.28 -3.23 15.05
CA PHE A 92 -13.88 -2.02 14.49
C PHE A 92 -15.16 -2.27 13.66
N ALA A 93 -15.27 -3.41 12.97
CA ALA A 93 -16.50 -3.77 12.27
C ALA A 93 -17.69 -3.98 13.24
N GLY A 94 -17.42 -4.44 14.45
CA GLY A 94 -18.42 -4.59 15.52
C GLY A 94 -18.80 -3.24 16.12
N GLU A 95 -17.81 -2.39 16.43
CA GLU A 95 -18.05 -1.02 16.90
C GLU A 95 -18.86 -0.20 15.89
N ALA A 96 -18.56 -0.33 14.59
CA ALA A 96 -19.31 0.34 13.54
C ALA A 96 -20.78 -0.06 13.53
N ALA A 97 -21.09 -1.34 13.81
CA ALA A 97 -22.46 -1.85 13.80
C ALA A 97 -23.26 -1.44 15.05
N LYS A 98 -22.62 -1.24 16.20
CA LYS A 98 -23.30 -0.84 17.44
C LYS A 98 -24.00 0.51 17.30
N ASP A 99 -23.35 1.44 16.62
CA ASP A 99 -23.80 2.83 16.49
C ASP A 99 -24.29 3.19 15.07
N ASP A 100 -24.51 2.18 14.20
CA ASP A 100 -24.83 2.38 12.77
C ASP A 100 -23.88 3.39 12.08
N ASN A 101 -22.59 3.31 12.43
CA ASN A 101 -21.58 4.27 12.01
C ASN A 101 -21.10 3.94 10.59
N LEU A 102 -21.81 4.50 9.61
CA LEU A 102 -21.53 4.32 8.19
C LEU A 102 -20.08 4.71 7.80
N TYR A 103 -19.56 5.78 8.40
CA TYR A 103 -18.18 6.23 8.14
C TYR A 103 -17.19 5.16 8.59
N LEU A 104 -17.30 4.69 9.83
CA LEU A 104 -16.39 3.67 10.37
C LEU A 104 -16.52 2.37 9.59
N LEU A 105 -17.74 1.94 9.25
CA LEU A 105 -17.94 0.72 8.47
C LEU A 105 -17.30 0.80 7.08
N THR A 106 -17.41 1.96 6.41
CA THR A 106 -16.76 2.20 5.11
C THR A 106 -15.24 2.23 5.24
N HIS A 107 -14.73 2.86 6.29
CA HIS A 107 -13.31 2.91 6.61
C HIS A 107 -12.73 1.52 6.89
N VAL A 108 -13.44 0.71 7.69
CA VAL A 108 -13.12 -0.70 7.97
C VAL A 108 -13.08 -1.51 6.67
N ALA A 109 -14.10 -1.41 5.82
CA ALA A 109 -14.16 -2.13 4.56
C ALA A 109 -12.99 -1.78 3.64
N SER A 110 -12.68 -0.49 3.48
CA SER A 110 -11.55 -0.02 2.68
C SER A 110 -10.21 -0.53 3.23
N ASN A 111 -9.99 -0.46 4.55
CA ASN A 111 -8.75 -0.91 5.15
C ASN A 111 -8.57 -2.43 5.13
N LEU A 112 -9.65 -3.21 5.29
CA LEU A 112 -9.58 -4.66 5.14
C LEU A 112 -9.13 -5.07 3.74
N VAL A 113 -9.70 -4.44 2.71
CA VAL A 113 -9.28 -4.69 1.32
C VAL A 113 -7.85 -4.23 1.10
N LEU A 114 -7.44 -3.06 1.63
CA LEU A 114 -6.07 -2.58 1.55
C LEU A 114 -5.09 -3.57 2.19
N PHE A 115 -5.21 -3.85 3.48
CA PHE A 115 -4.22 -4.66 4.18
C PHE A 115 -4.24 -6.12 3.74
N GLY A 116 -5.41 -6.69 3.41
CA GLY A 116 -5.48 -8.01 2.81
C GLY A 116 -4.79 -8.08 1.44
N SER A 117 -4.95 -7.03 0.62
CA SER A 117 -4.21 -6.89 -0.64
C SER A 117 -2.70 -6.77 -0.41
N ARG A 118 -2.29 -6.00 0.60
CA ARG A 118 -0.87 -5.80 0.94
C ARG A 118 -0.20 -7.10 1.40
N ILE A 119 -0.93 -7.97 2.13
CA ILE A 119 -0.46 -9.34 2.47
C ILE A 119 -0.19 -10.14 1.19
N ILE A 120 -1.13 -10.17 0.24
CA ILE A 120 -0.97 -10.90 -1.03
C ILE A 120 0.23 -10.36 -1.82
N LEU A 121 0.32 -9.04 -1.99
CA LEU A 121 1.43 -8.42 -2.72
C LEU A 121 2.78 -8.74 -2.07
N ALA A 122 2.88 -8.61 -0.74
CA ALA A 122 4.10 -8.90 -0.01
C ALA A 122 4.50 -10.37 -0.06
N HIS A 123 3.54 -11.31 -0.02
CA HIS A 123 3.80 -12.73 -0.21
C HIS A 123 4.47 -13.00 -1.56
N ASN A 124 3.96 -12.36 -2.62
CA ASN A 124 4.44 -12.52 -3.99
C ASN A 124 5.64 -11.64 -4.36
N ARG A 125 6.17 -10.82 -3.43
CA ARG A 125 7.25 -9.84 -3.68
C ARG A 125 6.88 -8.83 -4.77
N ILE A 126 5.61 -8.48 -4.83
CA ILE A 126 5.11 -7.44 -5.73
C ILE A 126 5.05 -6.15 -4.94
N LEU A 127 5.77 -5.12 -5.39
CA LEU A 127 5.68 -3.78 -4.78
C LEU A 127 4.25 -3.27 -4.87
N PHE A 128 3.72 -2.72 -3.78
CA PHE A 128 2.44 -1.99 -3.82
C PHE A 128 2.57 -0.74 -4.70
N PRO A 129 1.86 -0.66 -5.84
CA PRO A 129 2.08 0.40 -6.80
C PRO A 129 1.48 1.73 -6.33
N CYS A 130 0.20 1.70 -5.96
CA CYS A 130 -0.61 2.77 -5.40
C CYS A 130 -2.05 2.26 -5.26
N HIS A 131 -2.91 3.02 -4.58
CA HIS A 131 -4.34 2.68 -4.45
C HIS A 131 -5.03 2.46 -5.81
N LYS A 132 -4.75 3.31 -6.81
CA LYS A 132 -5.35 3.21 -8.16
C LYS A 132 -5.08 1.88 -8.85
N LYS A 133 -3.87 1.32 -8.70
CA LYS A 133 -3.45 0.09 -9.40
C LYS A 133 -3.46 -1.16 -8.52
N MET A 134 -3.75 -1.02 -7.23
CA MET A 134 -3.67 -2.11 -6.25
C MET A 134 -4.47 -3.34 -6.65
N MET A 135 -5.78 -3.18 -6.93
CA MET A 135 -6.65 -4.34 -7.23
C MET A 135 -6.24 -5.06 -8.51
N SER A 136 -5.71 -4.34 -9.51
CA SER A 136 -5.16 -4.96 -10.71
C SER A 136 -3.88 -5.76 -10.40
N ALA A 137 -3.00 -5.23 -9.55
CA ALA A 137 -1.79 -5.95 -9.13
C ALA A 137 -2.14 -7.23 -8.34
N VAL A 138 -3.14 -7.17 -7.44
CA VAL A 138 -3.63 -8.32 -6.69
C VAL A 138 -4.28 -9.35 -7.62
N GLN A 139 -5.12 -8.92 -8.56
CA GLN A 139 -5.73 -9.82 -9.55
C GLN A 139 -4.67 -10.64 -10.30
N ASN A 140 -3.56 -10.00 -10.66
CA ASN A 140 -2.46 -10.60 -11.41
C ASN A 140 -1.40 -11.30 -10.52
N ALA A 141 -1.55 -11.28 -9.19
CA ALA A 141 -0.61 -11.95 -8.29
C ALA A 141 -0.64 -13.48 -8.50
N PRO A 142 0.53 -14.15 -8.61
CA PRO A 142 0.62 -15.59 -8.84
C PRO A 142 -0.08 -16.42 -7.75
N GLU A 143 0.19 -16.11 -6.48
CA GLU A 143 -0.41 -16.79 -5.34
C GLU A 143 -1.37 -15.88 -4.58
N LYS A 144 -2.63 -16.28 -4.46
CA LYS A 144 -3.65 -15.56 -3.69
C LYS A 144 -4.83 -16.49 -3.36
N PRO A 145 -5.64 -16.19 -2.34
CA PRO A 145 -6.89 -16.91 -2.13
C PRO A 145 -7.82 -16.73 -3.33
N GLU A 146 -8.43 -17.82 -3.78
CA GLU A 146 -9.24 -17.85 -5.01
C GLU A 146 -10.40 -16.84 -4.96
N ARG A 147 -11.02 -16.68 -3.78
CA ARG A 147 -12.20 -15.84 -3.60
C ARG A 147 -11.88 -14.42 -3.16
N PHE A 148 -10.62 -14.09 -2.87
CA PHE A 148 -10.25 -12.80 -2.28
C PHE A 148 -10.77 -11.60 -3.09
N VAL A 149 -10.55 -11.58 -4.41
CA VAL A 149 -10.90 -10.40 -5.25
C VAL A 149 -12.43 -10.21 -5.34
N SER A 150 -13.19 -11.30 -5.47
CA SER A 150 -14.65 -11.22 -5.54
C SER A 150 -15.25 -10.82 -4.19
N MET A 151 -14.72 -11.34 -3.08
CA MET A 151 -15.12 -10.96 -1.72
C MET A 151 -14.79 -9.51 -1.41
N ALA A 152 -13.59 -9.03 -1.79
CA ALA A 152 -13.19 -7.64 -1.62
C ALA A 152 -14.13 -6.69 -2.36
N ARG A 153 -14.48 -7.00 -3.62
CA ARG A 153 -15.46 -6.21 -4.38
C ARG A 153 -16.84 -6.21 -3.71
N ASN A 154 -17.30 -7.37 -3.24
CA ASN A 154 -18.60 -7.50 -2.58
C ASN A 154 -18.66 -6.71 -1.26
N LEU A 155 -17.57 -6.73 -0.49
CA LEU A 155 -17.45 -5.95 0.75
C LEU A 155 -17.50 -4.44 0.48
N LEU A 156 -16.77 -3.96 -0.53
CA LEU A 156 -16.76 -2.53 -0.88
C LEU A 156 -18.10 -2.03 -1.44
N ASP A 157 -18.83 -2.87 -2.17
CA ASP A 157 -20.14 -2.52 -2.73
C ASP A 157 -21.21 -2.42 -1.63
N LYS A 158 -21.22 -3.38 -0.69
CA LYS A 158 -22.24 -3.48 0.36
C LYS A 158 -21.59 -3.95 1.67
N PRO A 159 -20.99 -3.05 2.45
CA PRO A 159 -20.23 -3.45 3.63
C PRO A 159 -21.15 -3.93 4.74
N THR A 160 -20.77 -5.03 5.40
CA THR A 160 -21.41 -5.55 6.61
C THR A 160 -20.35 -6.17 7.51
N THR A 161 -20.59 -6.21 8.83
CA THR A 161 -19.69 -6.86 9.79
C THR A 161 -19.40 -8.31 9.43
N GLN A 162 -20.42 -9.05 8.98
CA GLN A 162 -20.28 -10.43 8.54
C GLN A 162 -19.30 -10.57 7.35
N LYS A 163 -19.41 -9.70 6.34
CA LYS A 163 -18.49 -9.71 5.18
C LYS A 163 -17.07 -9.29 5.56
N CYS A 164 -16.92 -8.38 6.53
CA CYS A 164 -15.62 -8.02 7.09
C CYS A 164 -14.93 -9.24 7.70
N MET A 165 -15.66 -10.00 8.52
CA MET A 165 -15.14 -11.23 9.15
C MET A 165 -14.82 -12.33 8.13
N GLU A 166 -15.68 -12.52 7.12
CA GLU A 166 -15.46 -13.51 6.05
C GLU A 166 -14.20 -13.19 5.22
N LEU A 167 -14.02 -11.92 4.81
CA LEU A 167 -12.82 -11.51 4.07
C LEU A 167 -11.56 -11.66 4.93
N ALA A 168 -11.63 -11.30 6.21
CA ALA A 168 -10.53 -11.50 7.15
C ALA A 168 -10.16 -12.98 7.32
N GLN A 169 -11.16 -13.87 7.43
CA GLN A 169 -10.91 -15.31 7.52
C GLN A 169 -10.25 -15.86 6.23
N GLU A 170 -10.73 -15.46 5.05
CA GLU A 170 -10.15 -15.85 3.76
C GLU A 170 -8.68 -15.47 3.67
N ILE A 171 -8.31 -14.25 4.10
CA ILE A 171 -6.92 -13.80 4.01
C ILE A 171 -6.04 -14.31 5.15
N LEU A 172 -6.54 -14.50 6.37
CA LEU A 172 -5.74 -15.02 7.49
C LEU A 172 -5.45 -16.52 7.35
N THR A 173 -6.32 -17.27 6.67
CA THR A 173 -6.05 -18.69 6.36
C THR A 173 -5.08 -18.87 5.19
N PHE A 174 -4.89 -17.85 4.34
CA PHE A 174 -3.89 -17.84 3.27
C PHE A 174 -2.51 -18.11 3.86
N ARG A 175 -1.81 -19.19 3.48
CA ARG A 175 -0.46 -19.51 3.99
C ARG A 175 -0.36 -19.68 5.52
N ARG A 176 -1.48 -19.95 6.22
CA ARG A 176 -1.55 -20.16 7.68
C ARG A 176 -0.93 -19.01 8.47
N LEU A 177 -1.46 -17.82 8.28
CA LEU A 177 -1.00 -16.61 8.98
C LEU A 177 -1.47 -16.67 10.43
N GLU A 178 -0.58 -17.10 11.32
CA GLU A 178 -0.84 -17.17 12.74
C GLU A 178 -0.26 -15.95 13.45
N LEU A 179 -1.14 -15.19 14.12
CA LEU A 179 -0.77 -14.07 14.98
C LEU A 179 -1.68 -14.09 16.21
N PRO A 180 -1.13 -14.30 17.43
CA PRO A 180 -1.93 -14.24 18.64
C PRO A 180 -2.62 -12.88 18.80
N HIS A 181 -3.83 -12.87 19.34
CA HIS A 181 -4.63 -11.65 19.47
C HIS A 181 -3.90 -10.53 20.24
N GLU A 182 -3.25 -10.85 21.35
CA GLU A 182 -2.48 -9.87 22.14
C GLU A 182 -1.31 -9.25 21.36
N GLN A 183 -0.67 -10.03 20.49
CA GLN A 183 0.37 -9.52 19.60
C GLN A 183 -0.23 -8.62 18.51
N ALA A 184 -1.37 -9.01 17.92
CA ALA A 184 -2.07 -8.18 16.95
C ALA A 184 -2.46 -6.82 17.55
N LEU A 185 -2.98 -6.80 18.78
CA LEU A 185 -3.29 -5.57 19.51
C LEU A 185 -2.04 -4.71 19.72
N SER A 186 -0.94 -5.32 20.18
CA SER A 186 0.31 -4.61 20.42
C SER A 186 0.91 -4.00 19.15
N LEU A 187 0.88 -4.74 18.04
CA LEU A 187 1.31 -4.26 16.72
C LEU A 187 0.41 -3.12 16.23
N PHE A 188 -0.90 -3.23 16.42
CA PHE A 188 -1.84 -2.19 16.02
C PHE A 188 -1.56 -0.87 16.76
N VAL A 189 -1.47 -0.90 18.10
CA VAL A 189 -1.15 0.27 18.93
C VAL A 189 0.18 0.88 18.48
N ARG A 190 1.23 0.06 18.33
CA ARG A 190 2.55 0.55 17.90
C ARG A 190 2.49 1.26 16.56
N ASN A 191 1.79 0.69 15.57
CA ASN A 191 1.82 1.18 14.19
C ASN A 191 0.87 2.35 13.92
N ASN A 192 -0.19 2.51 14.73
CA ASN A 192 -1.24 3.51 14.48
C ASN A 192 -1.25 4.60 15.54
N GLU A 193 -1.08 4.24 16.80
CA GLU A 193 -1.19 5.19 17.92
C GLU A 193 0.16 5.75 18.35
N TRP A 194 1.23 4.95 18.26
CA TRP A 194 2.57 5.32 18.75
C TRP A 194 3.58 5.62 17.65
N ASN A 195 3.18 5.52 16.37
CA ASN A 195 4.07 5.75 15.23
C ASN A 195 4.75 7.13 15.22
N TRP A 196 4.15 8.12 15.89
CA TRP A 196 4.64 9.48 15.99
C TRP A 196 5.95 9.60 16.79
N GLN A 197 6.29 8.59 17.59
CA GLN A 197 7.53 8.57 18.38
C GLN A 197 8.77 8.45 17.49
N ASP A 198 8.67 7.66 16.41
CA ASP A 198 9.78 7.41 15.49
C ASP A 198 9.73 8.33 14.26
N HIS A 199 8.53 8.80 13.88
CA HIS A 199 8.30 9.56 12.65
C HIS A 199 7.33 10.71 12.89
N ALA A 200 7.40 11.78 12.10
CA ALA A 200 6.36 12.80 12.17
C ALA A 200 4.99 12.18 11.77
N PRO A 201 3.90 12.46 12.51
CA PRO A 201 2.60 11.82 12.27
C PRO A 201 2.14 12.00 10.82
N PRO A 202 1.37 11.09 10.22
CA PRO A 202 0.81 11.29 8.89
C PRO A 202 -0.19 12.46 8.91
N LEU A 203 -0.49 13.04 7.74
CA LEU A 203 -1.38 14.22 7.65
C LEU A 203 -2.77 13.99 8.26
N GLN A 204 -3.28 12.76 8.19
CA GLN A 204 -4.56 12.38 8.78
C GLN A 204 -4.60 12.49 10.32
N ASP A 205 -3.43 12.49 10.98
CA ASP A 205 -3.28 12.54 12.44
C ASP A 205 -2.65 13.87 12.91
N ARG A 206 -2.52 14.87 12.03
CA ARG A 206 -1.92 16.19 12.31
C ARG A 206 -2.94 17.29 12.50
#